data_AF-A0A0G1CV30-F1
#
_entry.id   AF-A0A0G1CV30-F1
#
_cell.length_a   1.000
_cell.length_b   1.000
_cell.length_c   1.000
_cell.angle_alpha   90.00
_cell.angle_beta   90.00
_cell.angle_gamma   90.00
#
_symmetry.space_group_name_H-M   'P 1'
#
loop_
_entity.id
_entity.type
_entity.pdbx_description
1 polymer ?
#
loop_
_entity_poly.entity_id
_entity_poly.type
_entity_poly.pdbx_seq_one_letter_code
_entity_poly.pdbx_strand_id
1 'polypeptide(L)'
;VSDTGKTFKRALVYLKRFRPERITSVSMFYKPHSVYRPDFFAGQTSKWILFPYEPTEMILAITKSMEKEGKSKADIQKKLMSLGYTTDQIRFVRKYYLS
;
A
#
# COMPACT_ATOMS: atom_id res chain seq x y z
N VAL A 1 -5.15 4.82 1.45
CA VAL A 1 -6.26 3.89 1.11
C VAL A 1 -6.98 3.48 2.39
N SER A 2 -8.29 3.28 2.36
CA SER A 2 -9.00 2.54 3.43
C SER A 2 -9.00 1.04 3.11
N ASP A 3 -7.94 0.34 3.52
CA ASP A 3 -7.77 -1.10 3.27
C ASP A 3 -8.44 -1.94 4.36
N THR A 4 -7.84 -2.01 5.55
CA THR A 4 -8.49 -2.63 6.71
C THR A 4 -9.45 -1.67 7.41
N GLY A 5 -9.27 -0.35 7.25
CA GLY A 5 -10.04 0.69 7.93
C GLY A 5 -9.63 0.97 9.37
N LYS A 6 -8.69 0.21 9.95
CA LYS A 6 -8.26 0.36 11.36
C LYS A 6 -7.58 1.71 11.63
N THR A 7 -6.77 2.20 10.70
CA THR A 7 -6.09 3.51 10.81
C THR A 7 -7.10 4.65 10.91
N PHE A 8 -8.14 4.64 10.07
CA PHE A 8 -9.22 5.62 10.16
C PHE A 8 -9.94 5.57 11.51
N LYS A 9 -10.32 4.37 11.99
CA LYS A 9 -10.95 4.23 13.32
C LYS A 9 -10.10 4.84 14.42
N ARG A 10 -8.79 4.55 14.44
CA ARG A 10 -7.86 5.10 15.43
C ARG A 10 -7.76 6.62 15.33
N ALA A 11 -7.62 7.16 14.12
CA ALA A 11 -7.55 8.60 13.89
C ALA A 11 -8.82 9.32 14.36
N LEU A 12 -10.00 8.79 14.04
CA LEU A 12 -11.27 9.36 14.49
C LEU A 12 -11.42 9.36 16.01
N VAL A 13 -11.06 8.25 16.68
CA VAL A 13 -11.10 8.17 18.14
C VAL A 13 -10.17 9.21 18.77
N TYR A 14 -8.99 9.42 18.20
CA TYR A 14 -8.05 10.43 18.66
C TYR A 14 -8.59 11.85 18.43
N LEU A 15 -9.04 12.17 17.21
CA LEU A 15 -9.52 13.50 16.83
C LEU A 15 -10.78 13.92 17.60
N LYS A 16 -11.68 12.98 17.92
CA LYS A 16 -12.87 13.25 18.74
C LYS A 16 -12.54 13.81 20.13
N ARG A 17 -11.35 13.53 20.68
CA ARG A 17 -10.93 14.05 21.99
C ARG A 17 -10.81 15.57 22.02
N PHE A 18 -10.57 16.18 20.87
CA PHE A 18 -10.46 17.64 20.72
C PHE A 18 -11.82 18.34 20.57
N ARG A 19 -12.93 17.58 20.64
CA ARG A 19 -14.31 18.08 20.48
C ARG A 19 -14.51 18.97 19.24
N PRO A 20 -14.04 18.54 18.04
CA PRO A 20 -14.30 19.29 16.83
C PRO A 20 -15.80 19.31 16.54
N GLU A 21 -16.29 20.40 15.95
CA GLU A 21 -17.69 20.50 15.50
C GLU A 21 -18.03 19.41 14.46
N ARG A 22 -17.08 19.10 13.57
CA ARG A 22 -17.23 18.10 12.52
C ARG A 22 -15.89 17.44 12.20
N ILE A 23 -15.94 16.15 11.84
CA ILE A 23 -14.82 15.42 11.25
C ILE A 23 -15.32 14.79 9.95
N THR A 24 -14.55 14.98 8.88
CA THR A 24 -14.81 14.40 7.57
C THR A 24 -13.57 13.62 7.12
N SER A 25 -13.77 12.43 6.59
CA SER A 25 -12.72 11.51 6.15
C SER A 25 -12.67 11.40 4.62
N VAL A 26 -11.44 11.35 4.09
CA VAL A 26 -11.20 11.19 2.65
C VAL A 26 -10.07 10.20 2.40
N SER A 27 -10.19 9.41 1.34
CA SER A 27 -9.10 8.56 0.86
C SER A 27 -9.15 8.40 -0.67
N MET A 28 -8.03 8.17 -1.34
CA MET A 28 -8.07 7.88 -2.79
C MET A 28 -8.89 6.62 -3.11
N PHE A 29 -8.69 5.55 -2.33
CA PHE A 29 -9.36 4.27 -2.56
C PHE A 29 -9.97 3.69 -1.29
N TYR A 30 -11.15 3.09 -1.45
CA TYR A 30 -11.85 2.29 -0.45
C TYR A 30 -11.88 0.82 -0.88
N LYS A 31 -11.57 -0.11 0.04
CA LYS A 31 -11.71 -1.55 -0.21
C LYS A 31 -13.00 -2.09 0.43
N PRO A 32 -13.79 -2.93 -0.27
CA PRO A 32 -15.07 -3.42 0.25
C PRO A 32 -14.99 -4.17 1.60
N HIS A 33 -13.85 -4.81 1.90
CA HIS A 33 -13.62 -5.52 3.16
C HIS A 33 -13.15 -4.61 4.31
N SER A 34 -12.97 -3.32 4.07
CA SER A 34 -12.54 -2.36 5.09
C SER A 34 -13.61 -2.21 6.17
N VAL A 35 -13.21 -2.25 7.45
CA VAL A 35 -14.16 -2.06 8.57
C VAL A 35 -14.61 -0.61 8.77
N TYR A 36 -14.11 0.30 7.92
CA TYR A 36 -14.45 1.70 7.91
C TYR A 36 -14.58 2.18 6.46
N ARG A 37 -15.69 2.86 6.15
CA ARG A 37 -15.93 3.50 4.86
C ARG A 37 -15.73 5.00 5.02
N PRO A 38 -14.76 5.62 4.32
CA PRO A 38 -14.58 7.07 4.34
C PRO A 38 -15.81 7.80 3.79
N ASP A 39 -16.00 9.05 4.22
CA ASP A 39 -17.09 9.91 3.73
C ASP A 39 -16.92 10.18 2.23
N PHE A 40 -15.67 10.40 1.80
CA PHE A 40 -15.32 10.60 0.41
C PHE A 40 -14.21 9.64 -0.04
N PHE A 41 -14.33 9.11 -1.26
CA PHE A 41 -13.26 8.38 -1.92
C PHE A 41 -13.31 8.50 -3.43
N ALA A 42 -12.14 8.48 -4.09
CA ALA A 42 -12.05 8.61 -5.54
C ALA A 42 -12.45 7.32 -6.27
N GLY A 43 -12.24 6.15 -5.65
CA GLY A 43 -12.69 4.88 -6.23
C GLY A 43 -12.78 3.74 -5.22
N GLN A 44 -13.59 2.73 -5.56
CA GLN A 44 -13.67 1.47 -4.82
C GLN A 44 -12.92 0.37 -5.57
N THR A 45 -12.10 -0.43 -4.89
CA THR A 45 -11.38 -1.55 -5.52
C THR A 45 -11.07 -2.66 -4.52
N SER A 46 -11.13 -3.92 -4.96
CA SER A 46 -10.64 -5.08 -4.20
C SER A 46 -9.19 -5.43 -4.55
N LYS A 47 -8.61 -4.81 -5.57
CA LYS A 47 -7.27 -5.11 -6.07
C LYS A 47 -6.19 -4.55 -5.14
N TRP A 48 -5.00 -5.11 -5.24
CA TRP A 48 -3.79 -4.49 -4.69
C TRP A 48 -3.49 -3.19 -5.42
N ILE A 49 -3.09 -2.15 -4.68
CA ILE A 49 -2.80 -0.83 -5.23
C ILE A 49 -1.30 -0.61 -5.13
N LEU A 50 -0.67 -0.26 -6.24
CA LEU A 50 0.74 0.15 -6.28
C LEU A 50 0.77 1.67 -6.37
N PHE A 51 1.10 2.35 -5.27
CA PHE A 51 1.23 3.81 -5.29
C PHE A 51 2.58 4.23 -5.87
N PRO A 52 2.62 5.29 -6.70
CA PRO A 52 3.85 5.74 -7.35
C PRO A 52 4.89 6.28 -6.35
N TYR A 53 4.46 6.68 -5.15
CA TYR A 53 5.30 7.23 -4.10
C TYR A 53 5.82 6.18 -3.09
N GLU A 54 5.50 4.89 -3.27
CA GLU A 54 5.92 3.80 -2.36
C GLU A 54 6.78 2.71 -3.04
N PRO A 55 7.73 3.04 -3.94
CA PRO A 55 8.44 2.01 -4.72
C PRO A 55 9.24 1.05 -3.83
N THR A 56 9.89 1.54 -2.77
CA THR A 56 10.69 0.71 -1.86
C THR A 56 9.84 -0.34 -1.16
N GLU A 57 8.72 0.08 -0.55
CA GLU A 57 7.82 -0.83 0.15
C GLU A 57 7.21 -1.87 -0.78
N MET A 58 6.78 -1.43 -1.98
CA MET A 58 6.15 -2.34 -2.95
C MET A 58 7.14 -3.34 -3.53
N ILE A 59 8.34 -2.90 -3.95
CA ILE A 59 9.38 -3.81 -4.46
C ILE A 59 9.76 -4.83 -3.38
N LEU A 60 9.93 -4.39 -2.13
CA LEU A 60 10.28 -5.27 -1.01
C LEU A 60 9.18 -6.30 -0.74
N ALA A 61 7.92 -5.87 -0.67
CA ALA A 61 6.78 -6.74 -0.41
C ALA A 61 6.59 -7.78 -1.52
N ILE A 62 6.65 -7.36 -2.79
CA ILE A 62 6.53 -8.25 -3.96
C ILE A 62 7.68 -9.25 -3.97
N THR A 63 8.92 -8.79 -3.76
CA THR A 63 10.10 -9.67 -3.74
C THR A 63 9.96 -10.74 -2.66
N LYS A 64 9.66 -10.35 -1.41
CA LYS A 64 9.49 -11.30 -0.30
C LYS A 64 8.33 -12.27 -0.52
N SER A 65 7.23 -11.84 -1.14
CA SER A 65 6.11 -12.75 -1.47
C SER A 65 6.55 -13.80 -2.48
N MET A 66 7.18 -13.38 -3.57
CA MET A 66 7.61 -14.27 -4.63
C MET A 66 8.75 -15.20 -4.21
N GLU A 67 9.66 -14.76 -3.35
CA GLU A 67 10.69 -15.62 -2.76
C GLU A 67 10.08 -16.73 -1.90
N LYS A 68 9.04 -16.42 -1.11
CA LYS A 68 8.28 -17.43 -0.35
C LYS A 68 7.56 -18.43 -1.24
N GLU A 69 7.17 -18.02 -2.45
CA GLU A 69 6.60 -18.89 -3.48
C GLU A 69 7.67 -19.68 -4.25
N GLY A 70 8.95 -19.57 -3.89
CA GLY A 70 10.06 -20.27 -4.53
C GLY A 70 10.44 -19.73 -5.92
N LYS A 71 10.04 -18.49 -6.26
CA LYS A 71 10.37 -17.88 -7.55
C LYS A 71 11.84 -17.51 -7.64
N SER A 72 12.40 -17.64 -8.84
CA SER A 72 13.80 -17.28 -9.08
C SER A 72 14.01 -15.77 -9.03
N LYS A 73 15.25 -15.33 -8.75
CA LYS A 73 15.63 -13.90 -8.82
C LYS A 73 15.33 -13.28 -10.19
N ALA A 74 15.44 -14.07 -11.25
CA ALA A 74 15.14 -13.63 -12.62
C ALA A 74 13.64 -13.39 -12.82
N ASP A 75 12.79 -14.29 -12.33
CA ASP A 75 11.32 -14.14 -12.39
C ASP A 75 10.85 -12.92 -11.62
N ILE A 76 11.40 -12.70 -10.43
CA ILE A 76 11.12 -11.54 -9.59
C ILE A 76 11.51 -10.25 -10.31
N GLN A 77 12.72 -10.22 -10.90
CA GLN A 77 13.17 -9.05 -11.66
C GLN A 77 12.25 -8.75 -12.84
N LYS A 78 11.89 -9.76 -13.64
CA LYS A 78 10.96 -9.63 -14.76
C LYS A 78 9.61 -9.10 -14.31
N LYS A 79 9.09 -9.60 -13.18
CA LYS A 79 7.82 -9.13 -12.61
C LYS A 79 7.88 -7.66 -12.22
N LEU A 80 8.91 -7.25 -11.48
CA LEU A 80 9.06 -5.86 -11.03
C LEU A 80 9.19 -4.89 -12.21
N MET A 81 9.98 -5.25 -13.22
CA MET A 81 10.10 -4.44 -14.44
C MET A 81 8.77 -4.35 -15.21
N SER A 82 7.99 -5.44 -15.28
CA SER A 82 6.66 -5.43 -15.90
C SER A 82 5.64 -4.54 -15.18
N LEU A 83 5.89 -4.22 -13.90
CA LEU A 83 5.08 -3.30 -13.10
C LEU A 83 5.54 -1.84 -13.23
N GLY A 84 6.57 -1.59 -14.05
CA GLY A 84 7.10 -0.24 -14.31
C GLY A 84 8.22 0.20 -13.38
N TYR A 85 8.74 -0.67 -12.51
CA TYR A 85 9.88 -0.32 -11.66
C TYR A 85 11.19 -0.31 -12.46
N THR A 86 12.00 0.73 -12.26
CA THR A 86 13.29 0.86 -12.96
C THR A 86 14.34 -0.04 -12.32
N THR A 87 15.37 -0.39 -13.10
CA THR A 87 16.51 -1.16 -12.60
C THR A 87 17.19 -0.49 -11.41
N ASP A 88 17.26 0.84 -11.38
CA ASP A 88 17.87 1.57 -10.27
C ASP A 88 17.04 1.51 -9.00
N GLN A 89 15.70 1.61 -9.09
CA GLN A 89 14.82 1.39 -7.94
C GLN A 89 14.99 -0.03 -7.39
N ILE A 90 14.99 -1.04 -8.27
CA ILE A 90 15.16 -2.44 -7.88
C ILE A 90 16.54 -2.65 -7.22
N ARG A 91 17.61 -2.09 -7.81
CA ARG A 91 18.97 -2.18 -7.28
C ARG A 91 19.08 -1.51 -5.91
N PHE A 92 18.48 -0.34 -5.74
CA PHE A 92 18.45 0.38 -4.47
C PHE A 92 17.81 -0.47 -3.37
N VAL A 93 16.62 -1.02 -3.64
CA VAL A 93 15.90 -1.85 -2.65
C VAL A 93 16.69 -3.10 -2.31
N ARG A 94 17.27 -3.77 -3.31
CA ARG A 94 18.13 -4.94 -3.08
C ARG A 94 19.33 -4.60 -2.19
N LYS A 95 20.02 -3.50 -2.48
CA LYS A 95 21.22 -3.11 -1.73
C LYS A 95 20.94 -2.79 -0.26
N TYR A 96 19.81 -2.16 0.04
CA TYR A 96 19.57 -1.57 1.37
C TYR A 96 18.48 -2.30 2.19
N TYR A 97 17.67 -3.17 1.58
CA TYR A 97 16.50 -3.78 2.24
C TYR A 97 16.40 -5.31 2.06
N LEU A 98 17.21 -5.91 1.19
CA LEU A 98 17.25 -7.37 0.95
C LEU A 98 18.69 -7.87 1.14
N SER A 99 19.00 -8.27 2.38
CA SER A 99 20.27 -8.91 2.78
C SER A 99 20.04 -10.37 3.11
#